data_AF-A0A5K0VPM6-F1
#
_entry.id   AF-A0A5K0VPM6-F1
#
_cell.length_a   1.000
_cell.length_b   1.000
_cell.length_c   1.000
_cell.angle_alpha   90.00
_cell.angle_beta   90.00
_cell.angle_gamma   90.00
#
_symmetry.space_group_name_H-M   'P 1'
#
loop_
_entity.id
_entity.type
_entity.pdbx_description
1 polymer ?
#
loop_
_entity_poly.entity_id
_entity_poly.type
_entity_poly.pdbx_seq_one_letter_code
_entity_poly.pdbx_strand_id
1 'polypeptide(L)' 'MSFKYWDDCVDADDMEEMWMDTRVSDEWISVGETKGRKVHLSRDPDGQVYLTQTEMK' A
#
# COMPACT_ATOMS: atom_id res chain seq x y z
N MET A 1 15.19 -5.57 -9.75
CA MET A 1 14.13 -5.53 -8.72
C MET A 1 12.96 -4.76 -9.30
N SER A 2 11.87 -5.44 -9.64
CA SER A 2 10.63 -4.75 -10.05
C SER A 2 9.94 -4.30 -8.77
N PHE A 3 9.91 -3.00 -8.52
CA PHE A 3 9.12 -2.44 -7.43
C PHE A 3 7.65 -2.53 -7.86
N LYS A 4 6.84 -3.19 -7.06
CA LYS A 4 5.41 -3.31 -7.25
C LYS A 4 4.73 -2.30 -6.34
N TYR A 5 3.86 -1.49 -6.93
CA TYR A 5 3.17 -0.40 -6.27
C TYR A 5 1.67 -0.63 -6.31
N TRP A 6 0.97 -0.14 -5.30
CA TRP A 6 -0.49 -0.13 -5.30
C TRP A 6 -1.05 0.69 -6.45
N ASP A 7 -0.45 1.85 -6.73
CA ASP A 7 -0.83 2.72 -7.86
C ASP A 7 -0.76 2.05 -9.24
N ASP A 8 0.02 0.96 -9.39
CA ASP A 8 0.12 0.21 -10.65
C ASP A 8 -0.85 -1.00 -10.67
N CYS A 9 -1.51 -1.31 -9.56
CA CYS A 9 -2.38 -2.48 -9.38
C CYS A 9 -3.86 -2.15 -9.18
N VAL A 10 -4.20 -0.94 -8.73
CA VAL A 10 -5.57 -0.49 -8.50
C VAL A 10 -5.80 0.88 -9.11
N ASP A 11 -7.06 1.24 -9.34
CA ASP A 11 -7.42 2.55 -9.88
C ASP A 11 -7.31 3.66 -8.81
N ALA A 12 -7.31 4.93 -9.25
CA ALA A 12 -7.15 6.07 -8.35
C ALA A 12 -8.26 6.16 -7.29
N ASP A 13 -9.48 5.73 -7.63
CA ASP A 13 -10.62 5.71 -6.71
C ASP A 13 -10.44 4.64 -5.63
N ASP A 14 -10.02 3.42 -6.00
CA ASP A 14 -9.70 2.35 -5.05
C ASP A 14 -8.54 2.73 -4.13
N MET A 15 -7.52 3.43 -4.67
CA MET A 15 -6.45 3.98 -3.86
C MET A 15 -6.97 4.99 -2.84
N GLU A 16 -7.89 5.86 -3.24
CA GLU A 16 -8.49 6.81 -2.31
C GLU A 16 -9.31 6.11 -1.23
N GLU A 17 -10.08 5.07 -1.56
CA GLU A 17 -10.79 4.26 -0.57
C GLU A 17 -9.84 3.61 0.44
N MET A 18 -8.72 3.05 -0.02
CA MET A 18 -7.69 2.51 0.88
C MET A 18 -7.09 3.59 1.79
N TRP A 19 -6.84 4.80 1.28
CA TRP A 19 -6.41 5.93 2.10
C TRP A 19 -7.49 6.43 3.08
N MET A 20 -8.78 6.13 2.83
CA MET A 20 -9.87 6.42 3.76
C MET A 20 -10.01 5.35 4.86
N ASP A 21 -9.57 4.10 4.63
CA ASP A 21 -9.48 3.11 5.70
C ASP A 21 -8.31 3.46 6.64
N THR A 22 -8.67 3.85 7.87
CA THR A 22 -7.72 4.34 8.87
C THR A 22 -6.65 3.31 9.20
N ARG A 23 -6.96 2.01 9.06
CA ARG A 23 -6.01 0.93 9.35
C ARG A 23 -4.97 0.80 8.24
N VAL A 24 -5.40 0.90 6.99
CA VAL A 24 -4.52 0.85 5.82
C VAL A 24 -3.64 2.10 5.78
N SER A 25 -4.25 3.28 5.94
CA SER A 25 -3.50 4.54 5.94
C SER A 25 -2.49 4.61 7.08
N ASP A 26 -2.82 4.14 8.29
CA ASP A 26 -1.89 4.12 9.42
C ASP A 26 -0.70 3.20 9.14
N GLU A 27 -0.93 2.03 8.55
CA GLU A 27 0.13 1.08 8.18
C GLU A 27 1.10 1.72 7.19
N TRP A 28 0.57 2.32 6.12
CA TRP A 28 1.36 3.03 5.11
C TRP A 28 2.11 4.23 5.69
N ILE A 29 1.46 5.06 6.51
CA ILE A 29 2.11 6.20 7.19
C ILE A 29 3.20 5.72 8.14
N SER A 30 2.99 4.60 8.85
CA SER A 30 3.97 4.05 9.80
C SER A 30 5.29 3.65 9.14
N VAL A 31 5.24 3.25 7.87
CA VAL A 31 6.43 2.91 7.06
C VAL A 31 6.92 4.08 6.20
N GLY A 32 6.31 5.26 6.35
CA GLY A 32 6.75 6.52 5.73
C GLY A 32 6.15 6.81 4.35
N GLU A 33 5.09 6.12 3.95
CA GLU A 33 4.35 6.41 2.72
C GLU A 33 3.50 7.67 2.87
N THR A 34 3.13 8.29 1.75
CA THR A 34 2.35 9.54 1.74
C THR A 34 1.32 9.55 0.62
N LYS A 35 0.09 9.98 0.93
CA LYS A 35 -0.99 10.13 -0.06
C LYS A 35 -0.53 11.01 -1.23
N GLY A 36 -0.73 10.52 -2.47
CA GLY A 36 -0.33 11.20 -3.71
C GLY A 36 1.09 10.90 -4.19
N ARG A 37 1.82 10.00 -3.52
CA ARG A 37 3.04 9.36 -4.04
C ARG A 37 2.79 7.88 -4.25
N LYS A 38 3.63 7.25 -5.07
CA LYS A 38 3.56 5.81 -5.32
C LYS A 38 3.70 5.03 -4.01
N VAL A 39 2.62 4.37 -3.58
CA VAL A 39 2.60 3.55 -2.36
C VAL A 39 3.16 2.18 -2.68
N HIS A 40 4.18 1.77 -1.93
CA HIS A 40 4.76 0.45 -2.08
C HIS A 40 3.82 -0.62 -1.53
N LEU A 41 3.77 -1.77 -2.20
CA LEU A 41 3.21 -2.98 -1.61
C LEU A 41 4.09 -3.44 -0.45
N SER A 42 3.46 -3.93 0.61
CA SER A 42 4.10 -4.46 1.80
C SER A 42 5.16 -5.52 1.47
N ARG A 43 6.22 -5.56 2.28
CA ARG A 43 7.37 -6.46 2.06
C ARG A 43 7.75 -7.19 3.33
N ASP A 44 7.92 -8.51 3.19
CA ASP A 44 8.33 -9.34 4.30
C ASP A 44 9.80 -9.03 4.64
N PRO A 45 10.32 -9.48 5.79
CA PRO A 45 11.74 -9.30 6.14
C PRO A 45 12.70 -9.84 5.06
N ASP A 46 12.27 -10.81 4.26
CA ASP A 46 13.00 -11.36 3.11
C ASP A 46 12.91 -10.51 1.83
N GLY A 47 12.19 -9.39 1.87
CA GLY A 47 11.99 -8.46 0.77
C GLY A 47 10.99 -8.93 -0.30
N GLN A 48 10.27 -10.04 -0.06
CA GLN A 48 9.19 -10.48 -0.94
C GLN A 48 7.96 -9.60 -0.77
N VAL A 49 7.34 -9.27 -1.91
CA VAL A 49 6.14 -8.44 -1.95
C VAL A 49 4.94 -9.30 -1.55
N TYR A 50 4.19 -8.84 -0.55
CA TYR A 50 2.96 -9.48 -0.11
C TYR A 50 1.90 -8.43 0.20
N LEU A 51 0.68 -8.89 0.41
CA LEU A 51 -0.46 -8.07 0.79
C LEU A 51 -0.82 -8.40 2.23
N THR A 52 -0.91 -7.40 3.09
CA THR A 52 -1.40 -7.62 4.45
C THR A 52 -2.90 -7.93 4.45
N GLN A 53 -3.40 -8.50 5.55
CA GLN A 53 -4.85 -8.70 5.70
C GLN A 53 -5.60 -7.36 5.74
N THR A 54 -4.94 -6.28 6.18
CA THR A 54 -5.51 -4.93 6.18
C THR A 54 -5.74 -4.45 4.75
N GLU A 55 -4.80 -4.78 3.87
CA GLU A 55 -4.75 -4.43 2.46
C GLU A 55 -5.61 -5.30 1.54
N MET A 56 -5.90 -6.55 1.91
CA MET A 56 -6.68 -7.52 1.10
C MET A 56 -8.21 -7.35 1.20
N LYS A 57 -8.69 -6.24 1.72
CA LYS A 57 -10.09 -6.08 2.10
C LYS A 57 -11.02 -5.78 0.93
#